data_AF-A0A938IEH9-F1
#
_entry.id   AF-A0A938IEH9-F1
#
_cell.length_a   1.000
_cell.length_b   1.000
_cell.length_c   1.000
_cell.angle_alpha   90.00
_cell.angle_beta   90.00
_cell.angle_gamma   90.00
#
_symmetry.space_group_name_H-M   'P 1'
#
loop_
_entity.id
_entity.type
_entity.pdbx_description
1 polymer ?
#
loop_
_entity_poly.entity_id
_entity_poly.type
_entity_poly.pdbx_seq_one_letter_code
_entity_poly.pdbx_strand_id
1 'polypeptide(L)'
;MEPISASIGKPTSGPAGRAAEIDALIRELTPPAKDATSDKFDLWIRARKAALNARAAPDPEFGRACWAAYRERPELVFDVRRDLLEVAARTDPAGMRDRLVAEFEAYEVELGLRARAIDLLAELDPPRALELLEPLVREPRKSKTWPPQETLLSAWNEAALRAGIARSDLLGAVAADLLQDDPARHFAVRQLGTCGDARAAQALEAVLVESTGNGYLRRLAAQSLSGDRRFTQACATLRRVLERESDENFALFLDSLVRKTCP
;
A
#
# COMPACT_ATOMS: atom_id res chain seq x y z
N MET A 1 6.86 51.58 -25.15
CA MET A 1 7.71 50.38 -24.97
C MET A 1 6.94 49.45 -24.04
N GLU A 2 6.09 48.61 -24.63
CA GLU A 2 5.39 47.54 -23.90
C GLU A 2 6.15 46.23 -24.13
N PRO A 3 6.27 45.35 -23.13
CA PRO A 3 6.92 44.06 -23.29
C PRO A 3 5.95 43.06 -23.92
N ILE A 4 6.41 42.41 -25.00
CA ILE A 4 5.73 41.27 -25.62
C ILE A 4 5.92 40.06 -24.70
N SER A 5 4.88 39.70 -23.95
CA SER A 5 4.79 38.39 -23.29
C SER A 5 4.58 37.30 -24.34
N ALA A 6 5.66 36.58 -24.67
CA ALA A 6 5.56 35.35 -25.43
C ALA A 6 5.00 34.23 -24.53
N SER A 7 3.71 33.95 -24.70
CA SER A 7 3.07 32.73 -24.20
C SER A 7 3.64 31.53 -24.95
N ILE A 8 4.49 30.74 -24.28
CA ILE A 8 4.89 29.41 -24.77
C ILE A 8 3.68 28.50 -24.67
N GLY A 9 2.91 28.42 -25.76
CA GLY A 9 1.82 27.44 -25.88
C GLY A 9 2.39 26.03 -25.84
N LYS A 10 1.88 25.18 -24.94
CA LYS A 10 2.07 23.73 -25.03
C LYS A 10 1.58 23.28 -26.42
N PRO A 11 2.37 22.53 -27.19
CA PRO A 11 1.87 21.95 -28.43
C PRO A 11 0.74 20.99 -28.08
N THR A 12 -0.48 21.30 -28.52
CA THR A 12 -1.59 20.35 -28.54
C THR A 12 -1.25 19.29 -29.57
N SER A 13 -0.62 18.18 -29.15
CA SER A 13 -0.36 17.05 -30.02
C SER A 13 -1.70 16.43 -30.42
N GLY A 14 -1.97 16.37 -31.73
CA GLY A 14 -3.15 15.68 -32.23
C GLY A 14 -3.14 14.17 -31.90
N PRO A 15 -4.21 13.43 -32.23
CA PRO A 15 -4.35 12.01 -31.85
C PRO A 15 -3.15 11.12 -32.24
N ALA A 16 -2.56 11.37 -33.40
CA ALA A 16 -1.36 10.67 -33.86
C ALA A 16 -0.10 10.99 -33.03
N GLY A 17 0.03 12.23 -32.54
CA GLY A 17 1.10 12.62 -31.63
C GLY A 17 0.96 11.94 -30.28
N ARG A 18 -0.28 11.83 -29.77
CA ARG A 18 -0.56 11.16 -28.50
C ARG A 18 -0.23 9.66 -28.54
N ALA A 19 -0.59 8.97 -29.62
CA ALA A 19 -0.22 7.57 -29.80
C ALA A 19 1.30 7.36 -29.79
N ALA A 20 2.05 8.24 -30.49
CA ALA A 20 3.51 8.19 -30.51
C ALA A 20 4.14 8.46 -29.12
N GLU A 21 3.56 9.36 -28.33
CA GLU A 21 3.99 9.62 -26.95
C GLU A 21 3.80 8.39 -26.06
N ILE A 22 2.67 7.68 -26.20
CA ILE A 22 2.38 6.46 -25.43
C ILE A 22 3.33 5.32 -25.85
N ASP A 23 3.59 5.15 -27.14
CA ASP A 23 4.56 4.15 -27.62
C ASP A 23 5.97 4.45 -27.12
N ALA A 24 6.35 5.74 -27.04
CA ALA A 24 7.62 6.14 -26.45
C ALA A 24 7.69 5.81 -24.96
N LEU A 25 6.62 6.10 -24.21
CA LEU A 25 6.53 5.73 -22.79
C LEU A 25 6.64 4.21 -22.61
N ILE A 26 5.92 3.41 -23.41
CA ILE A 26 5.99 1.94 -23.34
C ILE A 26 7.42 1.44 -23.55
N ARG A 27 8.15 1.99 -24.53
CA ARG A 27 9.56 1.64 -24.76
C ARG A 27 10.45 2.01 -23.56
N GLU A 28 10.23 3.17 -22.95
CA GLU A 28 10.96 3.60 -21.74
C GLU A 28 10.69 2.69 -20.53
N LEU A 29 9.44 2.23 -20.38
CA LEU A 29 9.02 1.37 -19.28
C LEU A 29 9.41 -0.10 -19.49
N THR A 30 9.65 -0.53 -20.72
CA THR A 30 9.95 -1.94 -21.03
C THR A 30 11.33 -2.32 -20.47
N PRO A 31 11.41 -3.34 -19.60
CA PRO A 31 12.69 -3.78 -19.04
C PRO A 31 13.61 -4.31 -20.14
N PRO A 32 14.95 -4.22 -19.96
CA PRO A 32 15.88 -4.85 -20.87
C PRO A 32 15.72 -6.37 -20.85
N ALA A 33 16.29 -7.04 -21.86
CA ALA A 33 16.27 -8.50 -21.94
C ALA A 33 16.86 -9.17 -20.68
N LYS A 34 16.43 -10.40 -20.37
CA LYS A 34 16.80 -11.10 -19.12
C LYS A 34 18.30 -11.38 -18.99
N ASP A 35 19.00 -11.43 -20.11
CA ASP A 35 20.45 -11.62 -20.22
C ASP A 35 21.22 -10.30 -20.21
N ALA A 36 20.54 -9.17 -20.03
CA ALA A 36 21.19 -7.88 -19.90
C ALA A 36 22.05 -7.82 -18.63
N THR A 37 23.16 -7.11 -18.76
CA THR A 37 24.11 -6.85 -17.68
C THR A 37 23.50 -5.93 -16.61
N SER A 38 24.01 -6.02 -15.38
CA SER A 38 23.48 -5.27 -14.22
C SER A 38 23.46 -3.75 -14.45
N ASP A 39 24.48 -3.21 -15.11
CA ASP A 39 24.58 -1.78 -15.44
C ASP A 39 23.45 -1.30 -16.35
N LYS A 40 23.01 -2.13 -17.31
CA LYS A 40 21.85 -1.81 -18.17
C LYS A 40 20.55 -1.80 -17.38
N PHE A 41 20.40 -2.72 -16.43
CA PHE A 41 19.23 -2.75 -15.56
C PHE A 41 19.17 -1.52 -14.64
N ASP A 42 20.30 -1.10 -14.07
CA ASP A 42 20.39 0.10 -13.24
C ASP A 42 20.13 1.39 -14.02
N LEU A 43 20.59 1.46 -15.27
CA LEU A 43 20.28 2.57 -16.18
C LEU A 43 18.78 2.60 -16.51
N TRP A 44 18.19 1.45 -16.79
CA TRP A 44 16.75 1.33 -17.04
C TRP A 44 15.92 1.75 -15.82
N ILE A 45 16.24 1.30 -14.59
CA ILE A 45 15.52 1.71 -13.38
C ILE A 45 15.52 3.24 -13.23
N ARG A 46 16.68 3.88 -13.47
CA ARG A 46 16.81 5.34 -13.39
C ARG A 46 15.98 6.04 -14.48
N ALA A 47 16.05 5.55 -15.72
CA ALA A 47 15.29 6.09 -16.84
C ALA A 47 13.77 5.95 -16.61
N ARG A 48 13.32 4.76 -16.19
CA ARG A 48 11.93 4.48 -15.81
C ARG A 48 11.42 5.43 -14.73
N LYS A 49 12.19 5.61 -13.65
CA LYS A 49 11.83 6.54 -12.57
C LYS A 49 11.72 7.98 -13.08
N ALA A 50 12.65 8.43 -13.92
CA ALA A 50 12.61 9.75 -14.53
C ALA A 50 11.38 9.92 -15.44
N ALA A 51 11.07 8.91 -16.26
CA ALA A 51 9.91 8.90 -17.15
C ALA A 51 8.57 9.00 -16.39
N LEU A 52 8.44 8.30 -15.26
CA LEU A 52 7.27 8.36 -14.39
C LEU A 52 7.17 9.73 -13.69
N ASN A 53 8.28 10.25 -13.17
CA ASN A 53 8.31 11.54 -12.48
C ASN A 53 8.01 12.72 -13.42
N ALA A 54 8.50 12.68 -14.66
CA ALA A 54 8.25 13.71 -15.66
C ALA A 54 6.75 13.85 -16.00
N ARG A 55 5.96 12.81 -15.71
CA ARG A 55 4.52 12.73 -16.01
C ARG A 55 3.67 12.82 -14.74
N ALA A 56 4.20 13.45 -13.69
CA ALA A 56 3.48 13.66 -12.43
C ALA A 56 2.41 14.77 -12.51
N ALA A 57 2.49 15.65 -13.51
CA ALA A 57 1.52 16.74 -13.67
C ALA A 57 0.19 16.21 -14.26
N PRO A 58 -0.98 16.74 -13.83
CA PRO A 58 -2.26 16.38 -14.41
C PRO A 58 -2.33 16.66 -15.92
N ASP A 59 -2.70 15.64 -16.68
CA ASP A 59 -3.02 15.69 -18.12
C ASP A 59 -4.08 14.61 -18.39
N PRO A 60 -5.38 14.95 -18.28
CA PRO A 60 -6.45 13.95 -18.40
C PRO A 60 -6.49 13.26 -19.77
N GLU A 61 -6.08 13.92 -20.84
CA GLU A 61 -6.05 13.31 -22.16
C GLU A 61 -4.94 12.25 -22.24
N PHE A 62 -3.76 12.58 -21.73
CA PHE A 62 -2.67 11.62 -21.63
C PHE A 62 -3.04 10.43 -20.74
N GLY A 63 -3.69 10.68 -19.59
CA GLY A 63 -4.14 9.61 -18.69
C GLY A 63 -5.15 8.68 -19.33
N ARG A 64 -6.12 9.22 -20.09
CA ARG A 64 -7.04 8.39 -20.90
C ARG A 64 -6.31 7.57 -21.96
N ALA A 65 -5.28 8.12 -22.59
CA ALA A 65 -4.48 7.39 -23.58
C ALA A 65 -3.65 6.27 -22.93
N CYS A 66 -3.07 6.51 -21.74
CA CYS A 66 -2.40 5.46 -20.96
C CYS A 66 -3.38 4.34 -20.56
N TRP A 67 -4.58 4.69 -20.11
CA TRP A 67 -5.62 3.70 -19.80
C TRP A 67 -6.05 2.89 -21.02
N ALA A 68 -6.23 3.53 -22.18
CA ALA A 68 -6.56 2.83 -23.42
C ALA A 68 -5.47 1.82 -23.78
N ALA A 69 -4.20 2.25 -23.78
CA ALA A 69 -3.08 1.35 -24.06
C ALA A 69 -2.95 0.21 -23.04
N TYR A 70 -3.22 0.47 -21.75
CA TYR A 70 -3.27 -0.54 -20.70
C TYR A 70 -4.31 -1.65 -20.99
N ARG A 71 -5.48 -1.27 -21.51
CA ARG A 71 -6.60 -2.19 -21.81
C ARG A 71 -6.44 -2.90 -23.15
N GLU A 72 -5.98 -2.19 -24.16
CA GLU A 72 -5.92 -2.67 -25.55
C GLU A 72 -4.68 -3.53 -25.83
N ARG A 73 -3.67 -3.49 -24.96
CA ARG A 73 -2.40 -4.22 -25.11
C ARG A 73 -2.12 -5.17 -23.94
N PRO A 74 -2.95 -6.22 -23.75
CA PRO A 74 -2.78 -7.17 -22.64
C PRO A 74 -1.49 -7.99 -22.74
N GLU A 75 -0.85 -8.05 -23.91
CA GLU A 75 0.42 -8.73 -24.16
C GLU A 75 1.65 -8.01 -23.58
N LEU A 76 1.50 -6.74 -23.16
CA LEU A 76 2.57 -6.02 -22.48
C LEU A 76 2.96 -6.72 -21.18
N VAL A 77 4.24 -6.71 -20.86
CA VAL A 77 4.75 -7.30 -19.62
C VAL A 77 4.14 -6.59 -18.39
N PHE A 78 3.96 -7.35 -17.32
CA PHE A 78 3.30 -6.91 -16.09
C PHE A 78 3.76 -5.53 -15.59
N ASP A 79 5.08 -5.30 -15.51
CA ASP A 79 5.64 -4.04 -15.00
C ASP A 79 5.21 -2.84 -15.85
N VAL A 80 5.15 -2.98 -17.17
CA VAL A 80 4.71 -1.91 -18.08
C VAL A 80 3.22 -1.64 -17.88
N ARG A 81 2.40 -2.69 -17.77
CA ARG A 81 0.96 -2.55 -17.53
C ARG A 81 0.66 -1.87 -16.19
N ARG A 82 1.36 -2.29 -15.12
CA ARG A 82 1.26 -1.67 -13.79
C ARG A 82 1.59 -0.18 -13.85
N ASP A 83 2.64 0.18 -14.56
CA ASP A 83 3.10 1.56 -14.66
C ASP A 83 2.18 2.43 -15.53
N LEU A 84 1.63 1.89 -16.62
CA LEU A 84 0.60 2.58 -17.41
C LEU A 84 -0.65 2.86 -16.57
N LEU A 85 -1.08 1.91 -15.75
CA LEU A 85 -2.20 2.08 -14.82
C LEU A 85 -1.91 3.21 -13.80
N GLU A 86 -0.71 3.23 -13.23
CA GLU A 86 -0.26 4.27 -12.29
C GLU A 86 -0.19 5.66 -12.94
N VAL A 87 0.37 5.75 -14.15
CA VAL A 87 0.43 7.00 -14.90
C VAL A 87 -0.98 7.48 -15.24
N ALA A 88 -1.87 6.58 -15.69
CA ALA A 88 -3.26 6.93 -15.95
C ALA A 88 -3.95 7.49 -14.70
N ALA A 89 -3.81 6.82 -13.56
CA ALA A 89 -4.37 7.23 -12.27
C ALA A 89 -3.86 8.61 -11.81
N ARG A 90 -2.57 8.90 -11.99
CA ARG A 90 -1.98 10.19 -11.58
C ARG A 90 -2.33 11.34 -12.51
N THR A 91 -2.41 11.09 -13.81
CA THR A 91 -2.62 12.14 -14.82
C THR A 91 -4.10 12.42 -15.11
N ASP A 92 -4.98 11.42 -14.92
CA ASP A 92 -6.45 11.56 -14.94
C ASP A 92 -7.11 11.05 -13.64
N PRO A 93 -6.87 11.67 -12.46
CA PRO A 93 -7.42 11.19 -11.19
C PRO A 93 -8.94 11.04 -11.18
N ALA A 94 -9.65 12.00 -11.76
CA ALA A 94 -11.11 12.01 -11.78
C ALA A 94 -11.67 10.91 -12.70
N GLY A 95 -11.11 10.75 -13.90
CA GLY A 95 -11.56 9.73 -14.86
C GLY A 95 -11.20 8.30 -14.46
N MET A 96 -10.31 8.12 -13.48
CA MET A 96 -9.79 6.80 -13.09
C MET A 96 -10.52 6.15 -11.90
N ARG A 97 -11.30 6.89 -11.10
CA ARG A 97 -11.94 6.33 -9.88
C ARG A 97 -12.78 5.08 -10.16
N ASP A 98 -13.78 5.20 -11.02
CA ASP A 98 -14.68 4.08 -11.36
C ASP A 98 -13.95 2.98 -12.14
N ARG A 99 -12.94 3.35 -12.93
CA ARG A 99 -12.12 2.38 -13.69
C ARG A 99 -11.27 1.52 -12.77
N LEU A 100 -10.71 2.09 -11.71
CA LEU A 100 -9.93 1.35 -10.71
C LEU A 100 -10.80 0.38 -9.92
N VAL A 101 -12.04 0.77 -9.59
CA VAL A 101 -13.02 -0.14 -8.98
C VAL A 101 -13.31 -1.32 -9.92
N ALA A 102 -13.64 -1.04 -11.18
CA ALA A 102 -13.91 -2.07 -12.18
C ALA A 102 -12.70 -3.00 -12.37
N GLU A 103 -11.49 -2.46 -12.41
CA GLU A 103 -10.25 -3.23 -12.57
C GLU A 103 -9.98 -4.14 -11.36
N PHE A 104 -10.21 -3.65 -10.13
CA PHE A 104 -10.09 -4.45 -8.91
C PHE A 104 -11.13 -5.59 -8.85
N GLU A 105 -12.35 -5.34 -9.32
CA GLU A 105 -13.44 -6.30 -9.31
C GLU A 105 -13.39 -7.31 -10.48
N ALA A 106 -12.70 -7.01 -11.57
CA ALA A 106 -12.59 -7.89 -12.72
C ALA A 106 -11.79 -9.17 -12.38
N TYR A 107 -12.35 -10.35 -12.66
CA TYR A 107 -11.71 -11.63 -12.34
C TYR A 107 -10.63 -12.03 -13.36
N GLU A 108 -10.81 -11.59 -14.61
CA GLU A 108 -9.90 -11.80 -15.73
C GLU A 108 -8.62 -10.96 -15.64
N VAL A 109 -8.58 -9.98 -14.74
CA VAL A 109 -7.41 -9.14 -14.51
C VAL A 109 -6.43 -9.86 -13.60
N GLU A 110 -5.15 -9.82 -13.98
CA GLU A 110 -4.06 -10.38 -13.20
C GLU A 110 -4.04 -9.83 -11.77
N LEU A 111 -3.83 -10.70 -10.77
CA LEU A 111 -3.98 -10.36 -9.35
C LEU A 111 -3.11 -9.17 -8.91
N GLY A 112 -1.89 -9.06 -9.45
CA GLY A 112 -0.99 -7.94 -9.15
C GLY A 112 -1.49 -6.59 -9.68
N LEU A 113 -2.25 -6.57 -10.79
CA LEU A 113 -2.86 -5.36 -11.32
C LEU A 113 -4.10 -4.97 -10.51
N ARG A 114 -4.87 -5.96 -10.04
CA ARG A 114 -6.00 -5.75 -9.12
C ARG A 114 -5.52 -5.17 -7.79
N ALA A 115 -4.42 -5.69 -7.25
CA ALA A 115 -3.74 -5.15 -6.08
C ALA A 115 -3.32 -3.68 -6.31
N ARG A 116 -2.67 -3.39 -7.43
CA ARG A 116 -2.26 -2.01 -7.74
C ARG A 116 -3.46 -1.07 -7.91
N ALA A 117 -4.54 -1.54 -8.53
CA ALA A 117 -5.74 -0.75 -8.74
C ALA A 117 -6.35 -0.28 -7.41
N ILE A 118 -6.39 -1.15 -6.40
CA ILE A 118 -6.95 -0.81 -5.10
C ILE A 118 -6.04 0.11 -4.27
N ASP A 119 -4.71 -0.03 -4.38
CA ASP A 119 -3.76 0.93 -3.80
C ASP A 119 -3.97 2.34 -4.37
N LEU A 120 -4.09 2.44 -5.70
CA LEU A 120 -4.34 3.71 -6.39
C LEU A 120 -5.71 4.28 -6.01
N LEU A 121 -6.74 3.45 -5.86
CA LEU A 121 -8.06 3.90 -5.42
C LEU A 121 -8.01 4.46 -3.99
N ALA A 122 -7.29 3.81 -3.07
CA ALA A 122 -7.10 4.28 -1.70
C ALA A 122 -6.44 5.67 -1.64
N GLU A 123 -5.53 5.96 -2.57
CA GLU A 123 -4.91 7.28 -2.68
C GLU A 123 -5.84 8.35 -3.27
N LEU A 124 -6.63 7.99 -4.29
CA LEU A 124 -7.41 8.91 -5.14
C LEU A 124 -8.84 9.18 -4.66
N ASP A 125 -9.47 8.18 -4.07
CA ASP A 125 -10.84 8.23 -3.54
C ASP A 125 -10.95 7.40 -2.24
N PRO A 126 -10.40 7.92 -1.12
CA PRO A 126 -10.39 7.20 0.15
C PRO A 126 -11.78 6.76 0.62
N PRO A 127 -12.84 7.59 0.57
CA PRO A 127 -14.20 7.15 0.95
C PRO A 127 -14.67 5.93 0.16
N ARG A 128 -14.46 5.93 -1.17
CA ARG A 128 -14.86 4.79 -2.01
C ARG A 128 -14.03 3.55 -1.74
N ALA A 129 -12.73 3.70 -1.52
CA ALA A 129 -11.85 2.58 -1.15
C ALA A 129 -12.28 1.94 0.17
N LEU A 130 -12.65 2.73 1.18
CA LEU A 130 -13.10 2.23 2.47
C LEU A 130 -14.40 1.44 2.37
N GLU A 131 -15.39 1.96 1.62
CA GLU A 131 -16.67 1.28 1.37
C GLU A 131 -16.44 -0.12 0.76
N LEU A 132 -15.47 -0.21 -0.16
CA LEU A 132 -15.15 -1.45 -0.87
C LEU A 132 -14.33 -2.43 -0.01
N LEU A 133 -13.32 -1.92 0.70
CA LEU A 133 -12.32 -2.73 1.39
C LEU A 133 -12.75 -3.20 2.77
N GLU A 134 -13.46 -2.37 3.54
CA GLU A 134 -13.77 -2.70 4.93
C GLU A 134 -14.51 -4.05 5.09
N PRO A 135 -15.53 -4.38 4.27
CA PRO A 135 -16.17 -5.69 4.34
C PRO A 135 -15.23 -6.85 3.99
N LEU A 136 -14.30 -6.65 3.06
CA LEU A 136 -13.34 -7.68 2.62
C LEU A 136 -12.25 -7.93 3.67
N VAL A 137 -11.82 -6.86 4.35
CA VAL A 137 -10.84 -6.95 5.43
C VAL A 137 -11.44 -7.61 6.67
N ARG A 138 -12.67 -7.24 7.05
CA ARG A 138 -13.37 -7.84 8.21
C ARG A 138 -13.70 -9.31 7.99
N GLU A 139 -14.24 -9.62 6.82
CA GLU A 139 -14.75 -10.95 6.50
C GLU A 139 -14.25 -11.39 5.13
N PRO A 140 -13.07 -12.04 5.07
CA PRO A 140 -12.52 -12.54 3.82
C PRO A 140 -13.53 -13.47 3.13
N ARG A 141 -14.10 -13.00 2.00
CA ARG A 141 -15.14 -13.76 1.27
C ARG A 141 -14.51 -14.95 0.56
N LYS A 142 -14.96 -16.15 0.91
CA LYS A 142 -14.44 -17.43 0.35
C LYS A 142 -14.80 -17.69 -1.12
N SER A 143 -15.69 -16.91 -1.72
CA SER A 143 -16.25 -17.18 -3.06
C SER A 143 -15.46 -16.58 -4.22
N LYS A 144 -14.44 -15.76 -3.96
CA LYS A 144 -13.65 -15.10 -5.00
C LYS A 144 -12.19 -14.97 -4.59
N THR A 145 -11.28 -15.15 -5.54
CA THR A 145 -9.86 -14.85 -5.35
C THR A 145 -9.67 -13.34 -5.31
N TRP A 146 -9.28 -12.83 -4.15
CA TRP A 146 -8.92 -11.44 -3.92
C TRP A 146 -7.40 -11.27 -3.83
N PRO A 147 -6.88 -10.04 -4.00
CA PRO A 147 -5.50 -9.74 -3.63
C PRO A 147 -5.18 -10.22 -2.20
N PRO A 148 -3.88 -10.46 -1.88
CA PRO A 148 -3.47 -10.87 -0.55
C PRO A 148 -4.07 -9.96 0.54
N GLN A 149 -4.44 -10.54 1.67
CA GLN A 149 -5.14 -9.84 2.73
C GLN A 149 -4.30 -8.68 3.31
N GLU A 150 -2.97 -8.84 3.40
CA GLU A 150 -2.06 -7.74 3.75
C GLU A 150 -2.18 -6.56 2.78
N THR A 151 -2.34 -6.82 1.48
CA THR A 151 -2.54 -5.78 0.46
C THR A 151 -3.87 -5.06 0.66
N LEU A 152 -4.96 -5.80 0.88
CA LEU A 152 -6.29 -5.21 1.13
C LEU A 152 -6.28 -4.34 2.39
N LEU A 153 -5.67 -4.85 3.47
CA LEU A 153 -5.54 -4.13 4.73
C LEU A 153 -4.64 -2.90 4.59
N SER A 154 -3.55 -2.99 3.82
CA SER A 154 -2.65 -1.86 3.56
C SER A 154 -3.35 -0.74 2.79
N ALA A 155 -4.07 -1.08 1.72
CA ALA A 155 -4.88 -0.11 0.97
C ALA A 155 -5.98 0.51 1.85
N TRP A 156 -6.66 -0.29 2.67
CA TRP A 156 -7.67 0.22 3.61
C TRP A 156 -7.06 1.17 4.63
N ASN A 157 -5.89 0.82 5.18
CA ASN A 157 -5.18 1.64 6.16
C ASN A 157 -4.76 2.99 5.58
N GLU A 158 -4.26 3.01 4.34
CA GLU A 158 -3.94 4.24 3.60
C GLU A 158 -5.18 5.11 3.38
N ALA A 159 -6.29 4.51 2.93
CA ALA A 159 -7.54 5.23 2.75
C ALA A 159 -8.06 5.81 4.08
N ALA A 160 -8.00 5.04 5.17
CA ALA A 160 -8.42 5.49 6.49
C ALA A 160 -7.54 6.64 7.01
N LEU A 161 -6.23 6.59 6.81
CA LEU A 161 -5.30 7.67 7.15
C LEU A 161 -5.67 8.97 6.42
N ARG A 162 -5.91 8.90 5.10
CA ARG A 162 -6.29 10.07 4.29
C ARG A 162 -7.65 10.63 4.65
N ALA A 163 -8.60 9.76 5.00
CA ALA A 163 -9.93 10.16 5.42
C ALA A 163 -10.00 10.65 6.88
N GLY A 164 -8.90 10.54 7.64
CA GLY A 164 -8.89 10.89 9.07
C GLY A 164 -9.76 9.96 9.92
N ILE A 165 -9.97 8.72 9.49
CA ILE A 165 -10.80 7.73 10.18
C ILE A 165 -9.95 6.95 11.18
N ALA A 166 -10.52 6.69 12.36
CA ALA A 166 -9.86 5.90 13.39
C ALA A 166 -9.63 4.46 12.91
N ARG A 167 -8.40 3.96 13.07
CA ARG A 167 -7.96 2.69 12.47
C ARG A 167 -7.90 1.53 13.46
N SER A 168 -7.75 1.85 14.75
CA SER A 168 -7.43 0.91 15.81
C SER A 168 -8.44 -0.23 15.95
N ASP A 169 -9.72 0.02 15.65
CA ASP A 169 -10.77 -1.00 15.75
C ASP A 169 -10.56 -2.13 14.74
N LEU A 170 -10.41 -1.81 13.45
CA LEU A 170 -10.25 -2.83 12.42
C LEU A 170 -8.85 -3.46 12.47
N LEU A 171 -7.80 -2.65 12.69
CA LEU A 171 -6.45 -3.18 12.87
C LEU A 171 -6.38 -4.13 14.08
N GLY A 172 -7.05 -3.80 15.18
CA GLY A 172 -7.13 -4.66 16.36
C GLY A 172 -7.87 -5.96 16.08
N ALA A 173 -9.00 -5.89 15.36
CA ALA A 173 -9.75 -7.06 14.93
C ALA A 173 -8.89 -8.00 14.06
N VAL A 174 -8.18 -7.46 13.06
CA VAL A 174 -7.32 -8.28 12.19
C VAL A 174 -6.13 -8.85 12.96
N ALA A 175 -5.48 -8.07 13.82
CA ALA A 175 -4.32 -8.52 14.58
C ALA A 175 -4.66 -9.70 15.51
N ALA A 176 -5.83 -9.67 16.16
CA ALA A 176 -6.30 -10.66 17.13
C ALA A 176 -7.03 -11.85 16.51
N ASP A 177 -7.40 -11.80 15.23
CA ASP A 177 -8.12 -12.89 14.55
C ASP A 177 -7.14 -13.96 14.04
N LEU A 178 -7.20 -15.15 14.64
CA LEU A 178 -6.35 -16.29 14.31
C LEU A 178 -6.65 -16.91 12.95
N LEU A 179 -7.79 -16.55 12.34
CA LEU A 179 -8.18 -17.01 11.01
C LEU A 179 -7.63 -16.10 9.90
N GLN A 180 -7.09 -14.93 10.25
CA GLN A 180 -6.37 -14.08 9.32
C GLN A 180 -4.99 -14.67 9.01
N ASP A 181 -4.46 -14.34 7.84
CA ASP A 181 -3.11 -14.74 7.44
C ASP A 181 -2.05 -13.96 8.24
N ASP A 182 -0.93 -14.62 8.53
CA ASP A 182 0.16 -14.01 9.29
C ASP A 182 0.65 -12.67 8.72
N PRO A 183 0.82 -12.48 7.39
CA PRO A 183 1.22 -11.19 6.83
C PRO A 183 0.26 -10.05 7.19
N ALA A 184 -1.06 -10.23 7.09
CA ALA A 184 -2.01 -9.18 7.47
C ALA A 184 -1.99 -8.92 8.97
N ARG A 185 -1.88 -9.97 9.80
CA ARG A 185 -1.74 -9.82 11.26
C ARG A 185 -0.47 -9.05 11.63
N HIS A 186 0.66 -9.36 10.99
CA HIS A 186 1.94 -8.68 11.19
C HIS A 186 1.86 -7.21 10.77
N PHE A 187 1.22 -6.93 9.63
CA PHE A 187 0.96 -5.57 9.18
C PHE A 187 0.09 -4.82 10.19
N ALA A 188 -1.03 -5.42 10.63
CA ALA A 188 -1.96 -4.83 11.58
C ALA A 188 -1.27 -4.41 12.89
N VAL A 189 -0.46 -5.30 13.47
CA VAL A 189 0.31 -5.00 14.70
C VAL A 189 1.27 -3.84 14.51
N ARG A 190 2.00 -3.77 13.38
CA ARG A 190 2.87 -2.62 13.08
C ARG A 190 2.08 -1.32 12.99
N GLN A 191 0.93 -1.34 12.33
CA GLN A 191 0.11 -0.14 12.16
C GLN A 191 -0.56 0.30 13.48
N LEU A 192 -0.97 -0.63 14.34
CA LEU A 192 -1.47 -0.32 15.69
C LEU A 192 -0.45 0.50 16.50
N GLY A 193 0.84 0.16 16.37
CA GLY A 193 1.93 0.92 16.97
C GLY A 193 1.96 2.40 16.59
N THR A 194 1.39 2.78 15.44
CA THR A 194 1.34 4.16 14.95
C THR A 194 0.10 4.94 15.39
N CYS A 195 -0.93 4.26 15.90
CA CYS A 195 -2.22 4.88 16.25
C CYS A 195 -2.10 5.72 17.52
N GLY A 196 -1.43 5.20 18.56
CA GLY A 196 -1.16 5.92 19.80
C GLY A 196 -2.38 6.15 20.70
N ASP A 197 -3.50 5.46 20.44
CA ASP A 197 -4.71 5.52 21.27
C ASP A 197 -4.86 4.30 22.19
N ALA A 198 -5.79 4.39 23.15
CA ALA A 198 -6.01 3.34 24.14
C ALA A 198 -6.50 2.01 23.54
N ARG A 199 -7.26 2.06 22.44
CA ARG A 199 -7.75 0.84 21.78
C ARG A 199 -6.61 0.09 21.10
N ALA A 200 -5.70 0.82 20.46
CA ALA A 200 -4.50 0.23 19.90
C ALA A 200 -3.61 -0.41 20.96
N ALA A 201 -3.44 0.25 22.12
CA ALA A 201 -2.71 -0.33 23.24
C ALA A 201 -3.33 -1.64 23.74
N GLN A 202 -4.66 -1.68 23.88
CA GLN A 202 -5.39 -2.89 24.30
C GLN A 202 -5.26 -4.03 23.28
N ALA A 203 -5.38 -3.73 21.98
CA ALA A 203 -5.20 -4.72 20.93
C ALA A 203 -3.77 -5.29 20.92
N LEU A 204 -2.76 -4.44 21.06
CA LEU A 204 -1.37 -4.88 21.14
C LEU A 204 -1.10 -5.71 22.42
N GLU A 205 -1.69 -5.36 23.56
CA GLU A 205 -1.61 -6.16 24.78
C GLU A 205 -2.23 -7.55 24.57
N ALA A 206 -3.40 -7.63 23.92
CA ALA A 206 -4.06 -8.89 23.62
C ALA A 206 -3.18 -9.81 22.77
N VAL A 207 -2.55 -9.27 21.71
CA VAL A 207 -1.61 -10.01 20.86
C VAL A 207 -0.33 -10.40 21.61
N LEU A 208 0.16 -9.55 22.51
CA LEU A 208 1.36 -9.81 23.31
C LEU A 208 1.21 -11.04 24.22
N VAL A 209 0.02 -11.24 24.79
CA VAL A 209 -0.28 -12.37 25.71
C VAL A 209 -0.92 -13.56 25.00
N GLU A 210 -1.07 -13.51 23.69
CA GLU A 210 -1.67 -14.57 22.89
C GLU A 210 -0.87 -15.88 22.97
N SER A 211 -1.55 -17.00 23.19
CA SER A 211 -0.95 -18.33 23.36
C SER A 211 -1.04 -19.19 22.10
N THR A 212 -0.71 -18.63 20.94
CA THR A 212 -0.80 -19.32 19.64
C THR A 212 0.53 -19.87 19.13
N GLY A 213 1.62 -19.65 19.87
CA GLY A 213 2.96 -20.07 19.48
C GLY A 213 3.61 -19.16 18.42
N ASN A 214 2.95 -18.11 17.93
CA ASN A 214 3.56 -17.13 17.04
C ASN A 214 4.41 -16.13 17.83
N GLY A 215 5.60 -16.57 18.25
CA GLY A 215 6.55 -15.74 19.02
C GLY A 215 7.02 -14.49 18.27
N TYR A 216 7.02 -14.50 16.93
CA TYR A 216 7.36 -13.32 16.14
C TYR A 216 6.31 -12.21 16.31
N LEU A 217 5.02 -12.57 16.21
CA LEU A 217 3.93 -11.62 16.37
C LEU A 217 3.89 -11.01 17.77
N ARG A 218 4.15 -11.80 18.81
CA ARG A 218 4.27 -11.33 20.20
C ARG A 218 5.43 -10.33 20.36
N ARG A 219 6.59 -10.60 19.75
CA ARG A 219 7.74 -9.67 19.75
C ARG A 219 7.38 -8.35 19.05
N LEU A 220 6.68 -8.45 17.92
CA LEU A 220 6.22 -7.30 17.15
C LEU A 220 5.24 -6.44 17.96
N ALA A 221 4.34 -7.05 18.73
CA ALA A 221 3.42 -6.34 19.61
C ALA A 221 4.15 -5.61 20.75
N ALA A 222 5.12 -6.27 21.40
CA ALA A 222 5.95 -5.65 22.43
C ALA A 222 6.76 -4.45 21.88
N GLN A 223 7.34 -4.59 20.69
CA GLN A 223 8.06 -3.51 20.01
C GLN A 223 7.13 -2.35 19.64
N SER A 224 5.92 -2.66 19.16
CA SER A 224 4.93 -1.65 18.80
C SER A 224 4.42 -0.88 20.02
N LEU A 225 4.21 -1.56 21.16
CA LEU A 225 3.85 -0.93 22.44
C LEU A 225 4.95 -0.01 22.98
N SER A 226 6.21 -0.44 22.93
CA SER A 226 7.35 0.33 23.47
C SER A 226 7.89 1.40 22.51
N GLY A 227 7.55 1.31 21.22
CA GLY A 227 8.02 2.22 20.18
C GLY A 227 7.39 3.61 20.21
N ASP A 228 6.24 3.77 20.87
CA ASP A 228 5.50 5.04 20.92
C ASP A 228 5.22 5.51 22.36
N ARG A 229 5.64 6.74 22.67
CA ARG A 229 5.48 7.35 24.01
C ARG A 229 4.03 7.66 24.37
N ARG A 230 3.12 7.69 23.38
CA ARG A 230 1.68 7.88 23.61
C ARG A 230 1.06 6.69 24.35
N PHE A 231 1.68 5.51 24.29
CA PHE A 231 1.30 4.36 25.10
C PHE A 231 1.84 4.48 26.52
N THR A 232 1.24 5.34 27.32
CA THR A 232 1.70 5.67 28.68
C THR A 232 1.76 4.45 29.63
N GLN A 233 0.98 3.40 29.36
CA GLN A 233 0.96 2.16 30.13
C GLN A 233 1.88 1.06 29.57
N ALA A 234 2.65 1.32 28.50
CA ALA A 234 3.47 0.30 27.84
C ALA A 234 4.45 -0.37 28.81
N CYS A 235 5.19 0.41 29.61
CA CYS A 235 6.18 -0.14 30.53
C CYS A 235 5.57 -0.98 31.66
N ALA A 236 4.44 -0.53 32.23
CA ALA A 236 3.72 -1.32 33.23
C ALA A 236 3.20 -2.64 32.62
N THR A 237 2.71 -2.58 31.38
CA THR A 237 2.22 -3.76 30.65
C THR A 237 3.34 -4.75 30.38
N LEU A 238 4.47 -4.30 29.84
CA LEU A 238 5.62 -5.16 29.53
C LEU A 238 6.20 -5.82 30.78
N ARG A 239 6.34 -5.09 31.90
CA ARG A 239 6.81 -5.65 33.18
C ARG A 239 5.86 -6.72 33.72
N ARG A 240 4.55 -6.46 33.70
CA ARG A 240 3.52 -7.43 34.10
C ARG A 240 3.51 -8.69 33.25
N VAL A 241 3.72 -8.57 31.93
CA VAL A 241 3.82 -9.75 31.04
C VAL A 241 5.10 -10.52 31.32
N LEU A 242 6.23 -9.84 31.49
CA LEU A 242 7.51 -10.46 31.83
C LEU A 242 7.44 -11.27 33.14
N GLU A 243 6.79 -10.75 34.18
CA GLU A 243 6.61 -11.44 35.47
C GLU A 243 5.81 -12.75 35.38
N ARG A 244 5.02 -12.91 34.32
CA ARG A 244 4.13 -14.06 34.11
C ARG A 244 4.55 -14.94 32.94
N GLU A 245 5.64 -14.60 32.27
CA GLU A 245 6.06 -15.30 31.07
C GLU A 245 6.73 -16.63 31.42
N SER A 246 6.28 -17.71 30.79
CA SER A 246 6.85 -19.04 30.95
C SER A 246 7.85 -19.41 29.84
N ASP A 247 7.78 -18.77 28.68
CA ASP A 247 8.76 -18.94 27.61
C ASP A 247 10.04 -18.16 27.95
N GLU A 248 11.11 -18.87 28.29
CA GLU A 248 12.40 -18.29 28.67
C GLU A 248 12.99 -17.37 27.58
N ASN A 249 12.86 -17.74 26.30
CA ASN A 249 13.38 -16.93 25.20
C ASN A 249 12.60 -15.63 25.03
N PHE A 250 11.28 -15.69 25.22
CA PHE A 250 10.45 -14.49 25.16
C PHE A 250 10.64 -13.61 26.40
N ALA A 251 10.80 -14.20 27.59
CA ALA A 251 11.12 -13.48 28.82
C ALA A 251 12.45 -12.72 28.70
N LEU A 252 13.51 -13.36 28.17
CA LEU A 252 14.80 -12.70 27.92
C LEU A 252 14.67 -11.51 26.94
N PHE A 253 13.87 -11.69 25.88
CA PHE A 253 13.57 -10.61 24.94
C PHE A 253 12.83 -9.44 25.62
N LEU A 254 11.81 -9.73 26.42
CA LEU A 254 11.04 -8.72 27.14
C LEU A 254 11.89 -7.98 28.18
N ASP A 255 12.72 -8.67 28.96
CA ASP A 255 13.65 -8.05 29.90
C ASP A 255 14.61 -7.09 29.19
N SER A 256 15.20 -7.52 28.07
CA SER A 256 16.07 -6.68 27.24
C SER A 256 15.33 -5.43 26.73
N LEU A 257 14.09 -5.61 26.25
CA LEU A 257 13.27 -4.51 25.75
C LEU A 257 12.89 -3.52 26.86
N VAL A 258 12.47 -4.02 28.03
CA VAL A 258 12.12 -3.20 29.20
C VAL A 258 13.33 -2.39 29.66
N ARG A 259 14.50 -3.01 29.83
CA ARG A 259 15.73 -2.30 30.21
C ARG A 259 16.11 -1.20 29.23
N LYS A 260 15.84 -1.39 27.94
CA LYS A 260 16.16 -0.42 26.88
C LYS A 260 15.16 0.74 26.82
N THR A 261 13.89 0.50 27.09
CA THR A 261 12.79 1.43 26.77
C THR A 261 12.09 2.02 27.98
N CYS A 262 12.20 1.39 29.14
CA CYS A 262 11.53 1.77 30.38
C CYS A 262 12.54 2.25 31.42
N PRO A 263 12.63 3.57 31.66
CA PRO A 263 13.47 4.12 32.73
C PRO A 263 13.00 3.69 34.12
#